data_AF-A0A9D6ZB07-F1
#
_entry.id   AF-A0A9D6ZB07-F1
#
_cell.length_a   1.000
_cell.length_b   1.000
_cell.length_c   1.000
_cell.angle_alpha   90.00
_cell.angle_beta   90.00
_cell.angle_gamma   90.00
#
_symmetry.space_group_name_H-M   'P 1'
#
loop_
_entity.id
_entity.type
_entity.pdbx_description
1 polymer ?
#
loop_
_entity_poly.entity_id
_entity_poly.type
_entity_poly.pdbx_seq_one_letter_code
_entity_poly.pdbx_strand_id
1 'polypeptide(L)'
;MKKSMLILIQRGTLTETQLAIDMALAASAFEVPLSVVFSDEAVKQLLPTSDEATLLLQKQIKAWPWYDIHSVFVLAHEGSFILPVTLLDPAGMRDLIKQASICLKY
;
A
#
# COMPACT_ATOMS: atom_id res chain seq x y z
N MET A 1 -16.95 -16.59 -5.43
CA MET A 1 -16.32 -15.35 -4.92
C MET A 1 -14.97 -15.20 -5.59
N LYS A 2 -14.65 -14.04 -6.18
CA LYS A 2 -13.30 -13.76 -6.72
C LYS A 2 -12.38 -13.56 -5.51
N LYS A 3 -11.28 -14.33 -5.40
CA LYS A 3 -10.33 -14.21 -4.30
C LYS A 3 -9.69 -12.81 -4.34
N SER A 4 -9.44 -12.22 -3.18
CA SER A 4 -8.84 -10.88 -3.03
C SER A 4 -7.63 -10.95 -2.11
N MET A 5 -6.66 -10.08 -2.34
CA MET A 5 -5.46 -9.96 -1.53
C MET A 5 -5.36 -8.56 -0.92
N LEU A 6 -4.91 -8.52 0.33
CA LEU A 6 -4.57 -7.31 1.05
C LEU A 6 -3.10 -7.39 1.48
N ILE A 7 -2.32 -6.36 1.18
CA ILE A 7 -0.97 -6.17 1.72
C ILE A 7 -1.01 -5.01 2.71
N LEU A 8 -0.67 -5.28 3.96
CA LEU A 8 -0.54 -4.30 5.03
C LEU A 8 0.94 -4.01 5.28
N ILE A 9 1.33 -2.76 5.08
CA ILE A 9 2.71 -2.27 5.28
C ILE A 9 2.69 -1.38 6.52
N GLN A 10 3.28 -1.86 7.61
CA GLN A 10 3.31 -1.13 8.90
C GLN A 10 4.71 -0.63 9.24
N ARG A 11 5.74 -1.38 8.79
CA ARG A 11 7.13 -1.06 9.11
C ARG A 11 7.67 0.01 8.17
N GLY A 12 8.38 0.98 8.73
CA GLY A 12 8.73 2.22 8.04
C GLY A 12 10.15 2.32 7.49
N THR A 13 10.99 1.28 7.60
CA THR A 13 12.28 1.35 6.89
C THR A 13 12.07 1.26 5.39
N LEU A 14 12.92 1.94 4.62
CA LEU A 14 12.82 1.96 3.16
C LEU A 14 12.91 0.55 2.58
N THR A 15 13.83 -0.28 3.09
CA THR A 15 14.03 -1.65 2.61
C THR A 15 12.83 -2.56 2.89
N GLU A 16 12.22 -2.46 4.08
CA GLU A 16 11.02 -3.24 4.39
C GLU A 16 9.83 -2.81 3.53
N THR A 17 9.68 -1.50 3.31
CA THR A 17 8.64 -0.97 2.42
C THR A 17 8.85 -1.44 0.99
N GLN A 18 10.09 -1.41 0.49
CA GLN A 18 10.43 -1.88 -0.85
C GLN A 18 10.08 -3.36 -1.03
N LEU A 19 10.39 -4.21 -0.05
CA LEU A 19 10.05 -5.64 -0.11
C LEU A 19 8.54 -5.86 -0.25
N ALA A 20 7.73 -5.08 0.47
CA ALA A 20 6.28 -5.16 0.37
C ALA A 20 5.75 -4.67 -0.99
N ILE A 21 6.37 -3.65 -1.57
CA ILE A 21 6.06 -3.15 -2.92
C ILE A 21 6.40 -4.19 -3.98
N ASP A 22 7.57 -4.82 -3.89
CA ASP A 22 7.99 -5.88 -4.81
C ASP A 22 7.02 -7.06 -4.72
N MET A 23 6.53 -7.38 -3.52
CA MET A 23 5.48 -8.38 -3.34
C MET A 23 4.12 -7.95 -3.87
N ALA A 24 3.75 -6.67 -3.79
CA ALA A 24 2.53 -6.16 -4.40
C ALA A 24 2.58 -6.31 -5.93
N LEU A 25 3.72 -5.99 -6.53
CA LEU A 25 3.95 -6.16 -7.97
C LEU A 25 3.98 -7.64 -8.38
N ALA A 26 4.60 -8.51 -7.59
CA ALA A 26 4.57 -9.94 -7.85
C ALA A 26 3.15 -10.52 -7.69
N ALA A 27 2.39 -10.05 -6.70
CA ALA A 27 1.02 -10.47 -6.45
C ALA A 27 0.06 -10.02 -7.57
N SER A 28 0.31 -8.87 -8.19
CA SER A 28 -0.56 -8.38 -9.26
C SER A 28 -0.53 -9.25 -10.51
N ALA A 29 0.56 -10.00 -10.74
CA ALA A 29 0.65 -10.99 -11.81
C ALA A 29 -0.37 -12.15 -11.69
N PHE A 30 -0.99 -12.33 -10.53
CA PHE A 30 -2.02 -13.35 -10.31
C PHE A 30 -3.44 -12.88 -10.66
N GLU A 31 -3.61 -11.63 -11.15
CA GLU A 31 -4.89 -11.07 -11.61
C GLU A 31 -6.02 -11.13 -10.56
N VAL A 32 -5.65 -11.15 -9.28
CA VAL A 32 -6.58 -11.04 -8.16
C VAL A 32 -6.67 -9.58 -7.73
N PRO A 33 -7.86 -9.08 -7.35
CA PRO A 33 -7.98 -7.75 -6.75
C PRO A 33 -7.01 -7.59 -5.58
N LEU A 34 -6.08 -6.63 -5.71
CA LEU A 34 -5.06 -6.33 -4.72
C LEU A 34 -5.31 -4.94 -4.12
N SER A 35 -5.39 -4.89 -2.80
CA SER A 35 -5.37 -3.66 -2.02
C SER A 35 -4.09 -3.57 -1.22
N VAL A 36 -3.55 -2.36 -1.07
CA VAL A 36 -2.37 -2.09 -0.25
C VAL A 36 -2.73 -1.02 0.78
N VAL A 37 -2.38 -1.25 2.04
CA VAL A 37 -2.57 -0.28 3.13
C VAL A 37 -1.23 0.05 3.76
N PHE A 38 -0.93 1.35 3.85
CA PHE A 38 0.18 1.87 4.63
C PHE A 38 -0.35 2.32 6.00
N SER A 39 0.29 1.89 7.08
CA SER A 39 -0.01 2.33 8.44
C SER A 39 1.26 2.60 9.23
N ASP A 40 1.09 3.21 10.41
CA ASP A 40 2.17 3.46 11.36
C ASP A 40 3.35 4.20 10.70
N GLU A 41 4.56 3.65 10.80
CA GLU A 41 5.79 4.27 10.33
C GLU A 41 5.90 4.27 8.80
N ALA A 42 5.27 3.30 8.11
CA ALA A 42 5.31 3.19 6.65
C ALA A 42 4.63 4.37 5.95
N VAL A 43 3.69 5.07 6.62
CA VAL A 43 3.00 6.23 6.05
C VAL A 43 3.99 7.35 5.68
N LYS A 44 5.10 7.47 6.41
CA LYS A 44 6.15 8.47 6.16
C LYS A 44 6.74 8.35 4.76
N GLN A 45 6.75 7.15 4.18
CA GLN A 45 7.23 6.88 2.82
C GLN A 45 6.32 7.47 1.73
N LEU A 46 5.09 7.87 2.07
CA LEU A 46 4.12 8.46 1.16
C LEU A 46 4.04 10.00 1.26
N LEU A 47 4.72 10.58 2.25
CA LEU A 47 4.73 12.01 2.49
C LEU A 47 5.71 12.73 1.52
N PRO A 48 5.54 14.04 1.28
CA PRO A 48 6.49 14.82 0.50
C PRO A 48 7.90 14.71 1.09
N THR A 49 8.88 14.42 0.25
CA THR A 49 10.26 14.19 0.66
C THR A 49 11.22 14.67 -0.42
N SER A 50 12.45 14.97 -0.02
CA SER A 50 13.58 15.24 -0.92
C SER A 50 14.58 14.10 -0.99
N ASP A 51 14.35 13.01 -0.25
CA ASP A 51 15.20 11.82 -0.27
C ASP A 51 15.03 11.05 -1.60
N GLU A 52 16.13 10.86 -2.33
CA GLU A 52 16.10 10.27 -3.68
C GLU A 52 15.57 8.84 -3.67
N ALA A 53 15.90 8.07 -2.65
CA ALA A 53 15.52 6.66 -2.56
C ALA A 53 14.01 6.52 -2.29
N THR A 54 13.47 7.34 -1.40
CA THR A 54 12.03 7.43 -1.15
C THR A 54 11.29 7.98 -2.38
N LEU A 55 11.84 8.96 -3.09
CA LEU A 55 11.27 9.47 -4.34
C LEU A 55 11.18 8.37 -5.42
N LEU A 56 12.19 7.49 -5.51
CA LEU A 56 12.14 6.35 -6.42
C LEU A 56 11.03 5.38 -6.05
N LEU A 57 10.89 5.06 -4.76
CA LEU A 57 9.80 4.23 -4.24
C LEU A 57 8.43 4.83 -4.55
N GLN A 58 8.25 6.15 -4.35
CA GLN A 58 7.00 6.84 -4.68
C GLN A 58 6.71 6.82 -6.18
N LYS A 59 7.72 6.88 -7.05
CA LYS A 59 7.54 6.72 -8.51
C LYS A 59 7.03 5.32 -8.87
N GLN A 60 7.52 4.27 -8.21
CA GLN A 60 7.02 2.91 -8.41
C GLN A 60 5.54 2.81 -8.00
N ILE A 61 5.16 3.38 -6.85
CA ILE A 61 3.76 3.40 -6.40
C ILE A 61 2.88 4.18 -7.39
N LYS A 62 3.36 5.27 -8.00
CA LYS A 62 2.61 6.00 -9.05
C LYS A 62 2.34 5.15 -10.29
N ALA A 63 3.16 4.15 -10.57
CA ALA A 63 3.00 3.26 -11.71
C ALA A 63 2.02 2.10 -11.45
N TRP A 64 1.61 1.86 -10.19
CA TRP A 64 0.69 0.79 -9.79
C TRP A 64 -0.64 0.70 -10.55
N PRO A 65 -1.27 1.81 -10.99
CA PRO A 65 -2.45 1.72 -11.86
C PRO A 65 -2.21 0.98 -13.18
N TRP A 66 -0.95 0.83 -13.64
CA TRP A 66 -0.59 0.03 -14.81
C TRP A 66 -0.46 -1.46 -14.51
N TYR A 67 -0.48 -1.85 -13.24
CA TYR A 67 -0.35 -3.22 -12.75
C TYR A 67 -1.65 -3.73 -12.10
N ASP A 68 -2.80 -3.15 -12.43
CA ASP A 68 -4.11 -3.45 -11.81
C ASP A 68 -4.18 -3.29 -10.28
N ILE A 69 -3.22 -2.57 -9.69
CA ILE A 69 -3.19 -2.23 -8.26
C ILE A 69 -3.90 -0.88 -8.10
N HIS A 70 -5.22 -0.92 -7.90
CA HIS A 70 -6.06 0.28 -7.93
C HIS A 70 -6.37 0.88 -6.56
N SER A 71 -6.09 0.15 -5.47
CA SER A 71 -6.53 0.55 -4.13
C SER A 71 -5.35 0.69 -3.18
N VAL A 72 -4.89 1.93 -3.02
CA VAL A 72 -3.88 2.32 -2.03
C VAL A 72 -4.55 3.08 -0.91
N PHE A 73 -4.36 2.62 0.32
CA PHE A 73 -4.97 3.20 1.49
C PHE A 73 -3.93 3.66 2.51
N VAL A 74 -4.30 4.64 3.32
CA VAL A 74 -3.52 5.09 4.48
C VAL A 74 -4.39 5.05 5.72
N LEU A 75 -3.94 4.35 6.76
CA LEU A 75 -4.68 4.23 8.02
C LEU A 75 -4.43 5.44 8.92
N ALA A 76 -5.50 6.15 9.28
CA ALA A 76 -5.56 7.10 10.40
C ALA A 76 -4.39 8.12 10.47
N HIS A 77 -4.03 8.71 9.34
CA HIS A 77 -2.97 9.71 9.26
C HIS A 77 -3.48 11.03 8.65
N GLU A 78 -3.08 12.15 9.25
CA GLU A 78 -3.31 13.49 8.71
C GLU A 78 -2.06 13.91 7.92
N GLY A 79 -2.20 14.16 6.62
CA GLY A 79 -1.05 14.49 5.78
C GLY A 79 -1.45 14.87 4.36
N SER A 80 -0.59 15.64 3.70
CA SER A 80 -0.72 15.92 2.27
C SER A 80 0.04 14.84 1.50
N PHE A 81 -0.68 13.90 0.90
CA PHE A 81 -0.08 12.83 0.11
C PHE A 81 0.13 13.28 -1.34
N ILE A 82 1.29 12.96 -1.89
CA ILE A 82 1.59 13.25 -3.31
C ILE A 82 1.12 12.14 -4.25
N LEU A 83 0.54 11.08 -3.69
CA LEU A 83 0.06 9.87 -4.34
C LEU A 83 -1.46 9.79 -4.20
N PRO A 84 -2.17 9.21 -5.18
CA PRO A 84 -3.61 8.97 -5.06
C PRO A 84 -3.86 7.88 -4.02
N VAL A 85 -4.03 8.30 -2.77
CA VAL A 85 -4.33 7.40 -1.64
C VAL A 85 -5.71 7.71 -1.08
N THR A 86 -6.37 6.68 -0.59
CA THR A 86 -7.65 6.80 0.13
C THR A 86 -7.40 6.68 1.63
N LEU A 87 -7.86 7.65 2.41
CA LEU A 87 -7.76 7.57 3.87
C LEU A 87 -8.75 6.53 4.41
N LEU A 88 -8.26 5.65 5.26
CA LEU A 88 -9.07 4.69 6.00
C LEU A 88 -9.13 5.06 7.47
N ASP A 89 -10.33 4.95 8.04
CA ASP A 89 -10.51 4.90 9.48
C ASP A 89 -10.32 3.46 10.00
N PRO A 90 -10.25 3.25 11.33
CA PRO A 90 -10.11 1.92 11.90
C PRO A 90 -11.26 0.95 11.58
N ALA A 91 -12.47 1.45 11.28
CA ALA A 91 -13.60 0.60 10.91
C ALA A 91 -13.45 0.07 9.48
N GLY A 92 -13.14 0.95 8.53
CA GLY A 92 -12.86 0.61 7.15
C GLY A 92 -11.68 -0.35 7.01
N MET A 93 -10.62 -0.20 7.82
CA MET A 93 -9.54 -1.18 7.87
C MET A 93 -10.03 -2.58 8.29
N ARG A 94 -10.86 -2.67 9.33
CA ARG A 94 -11.41 -3.96 9.78
C ARG A 94 -12.28 -4.60 8.70
N ASP A 95 -13.05 -3.79 7.97
CA ASP A 95 -13.90 -4.29 6.90
C ASP A 95 -13.06 -4.75 5.70
N LEU A 96 -12.00 -4.04 5.35
CA LEU A 96 -11.06 -4.43 4.31
C LEU A 96 -10.39 -5.78 4.62
N ILE A 97 -9.93 -5.97 5.86
CA ILE A 97 -9.35 -7.25 6.31
C ILE A 97 -10.37 -8.39 6.22
N LYS A 98 -11.63 -8.16 6.62
CA LYS A 98 -12.68 -9.19 6.53
C LYS A 98 -13.04 -9.57 5.10
N GLN A 99 -12.95 -8.62 4.17
CA GLN A 99 -13.24 -8.85 2.75
C GLN A 99 -12.07 -9.50 2.00
N ALA A 100 -10.84 -9.36 2.51
CA ALA A 100 -9.66 -9.98 1.94
C ALA A 100 -9.69 -11.49 2.13
N SER A 101 -9.45 -12.26 1.06
CA SER A 101 -9.27 -13.71 1.16
C SER A 101 -7.91 -14.07 1.77
N ILE A 102 -6.90 -13.23 1.53
CA ILE A 102 -5.54 -13.35 2.05
C ILE A 102 -5.08 -11.97 2.50
N CYS A 103 -4.51 -11.89 3.71
CA CYS A 103 -3.85 -10.69 4.21
C CYS A 103 -2.38 -11.00 4.49
N LEU A 104 -1.48 -10.30 3.82
CA LEU A 104 -0.04 -10.33 4.07
C LEU A 104 0.36 -9.08 4.84
N LYS A 105 1.25 -9.24 5.82
CA LYS A 105 1.69 -8.14 6.68
C LYS A 105 3.21 -8.02 6.61
N TYR A 106 3.68 -6.80 6.34
CA TYR A 106 5.08 -6.42 6.24
C TYR A 106 5.39 -5.33 7.27
#